data_AF-A0A925FUN9-F1
#
_entry.id   AF-A0A925FUN9-F1
#
_cell.length_a   1.000
_cell.length_b   1.000
_cell.length_c   1.000
_cell.angle_alpha   90.00
_cell.angle_beta   90.00
_cell.angle_gamma   90.00
#
_symmetry.space_group_name_H-M   'P 1'
#
loop_
_entity.id
_entity.type
_entity.pdbx_description
1 polymer ?
#
loop_
_entity_poly.entity_id
_entity_poly.type
_entity_poly.pdbx_seq_one_letter_code
_entity_poly.pdbx_strand_id
1 'polypeptide(L)'
;MDRPATIKDIARELNLSVSTVSRAMRDAPDVSVKTREAVLALSEKLKYHPSRLALSLKDKQTHNIGVLVPNLDYVISTMVKGIDEVALEAGYTVLVCQSNESFGREMVNARRLQDSLVDGFIISVSSETKSFDHIRKIQEKNLPTVIFDRFIPEIEAPSVRIDNPDGGLQATQHLIDQGYKRIAIIAGPKNLGISNSRMEGYLLALKKNKIGHDPSLIIHCNFNQQDAFQATMQLLAMKKRPDAIFTISDRMAIGAFLAIKEKGLKMPKDIGLVGFNNEPITALVTPGISSVEQPSFELGKLAAKLFIETAHNSDNIQQTENILPVKLIIRESSMRKKILTLLPLLLVLGMFCEARKIKVSTQVALTSAAASARPGDTILLKTGEWKNAVIELRCQGTEKNPVVIKAETNGKVWFTGVSSIHLGGSFIVAEGFNFVNGYAGKTAVMEFKAGKDLANNCRITQCTIDDF
;
A
#
# COMPACT_ATOMS: atom_id res chain seq x y z
N MET A 1 -33.92 33.22 -20.51
CA MET A 1 -33.02 32.03 -20.49
C MET A 1 -33.88 30.85 -20.89
N ASP A 2 -33.61 30.25 -22.04
CA ASP A 2 -34.38 29.11 -22.56
C ASP A 2 -34.36 27.94 -21.57
N ARG A 3 -35.54 27.39 -21.28
CA ARG A 3 -35.65 26.25 -20.37
C ARG A 3 -34.88 25.05 -20.97
N PRO A 4 -34.06 24.34 -20.18
CA PRO A 4 -33.40 23.13 -20.67
C PRO A 4 -34.44 22.13 -21.16
N ALA A 5 -34.17 21.48 -22.29
CA ALA A 5 -35.03 20.47 -22.86
C ALA A 5 -35.28 19.34 -21.85
N THR A 6 -36.48 18.77 -21.86
CA THR A 6 -36.85 17.67 -20.96
C THR A 6 -37.17 16.41 -21.75
N ILE A 7 -37.19 15.25 -21.08
CA ILE A 7 -37.63 13.99 -21.70
C ILE A 7 -39.06 14.09 -22.27
N LYS A 8 -39.89 14.97 -21.71
CA LYS A 8 -41.25 15.24 -22.20
C LYS A 8 -41.24 15.99 -23.53
N ASP A 9 -40.23 16.81 -23.79
CA ASP A 9 -40.10 17.53 -25.05
C ASP A 9 -39.71 16.58 -26.18
N ILE A 10 -38.77 15.66 -25.93
CA ILE A 10 -38.42 14.58 -26.88
C ILE A 10 -39.60 13.66 -27.16
N ALA A 11 -40.33 13.25 -26.11
CA ALA A 11 -41.52 12.41 -26.23
C ALA A 11 -42.60 13.07 -27.09
N ARG A 12 -42.82 14.38 -26.90
CA ARG A 12 -43.79 15.16 -27.68
C ARG A 12 -43.38 15.26 -29.15
N GLU A 13 -42.11 15.55 -29.43
CA GLU A 13 -41.63 15.81 -30.79
C GLU A 13 -41.54 14.52 -31.63
N LEU A 14 -41.26 13.38 -31.01
CA LEU A 14 -41.26 12.07 -31.70
C LEU A 14 -42.60 11.35 -31.64
N ASN A 15 -43.62 11.94 -31.01
CA ASN A 15 -44.93 11.31 -30.76
C ASN A 15 -44.80 9.93 -30.08
N LEU A 16 -43.95 9.86 -29.04
CA LEU A 16 -43.69 8.67 -28.24
C LEU A 16 -44.14 8.88 -26.79
N SER A 17 -44.37 7.79 -26.06
CA SER A 17 -44.53 7.90 -24.60
C SER A 17 -43.18 8.21 -23.93
N VAL A 18 -43.21 8.94 -22.82
CA VAL A 18 -42.00 9.23 -21.99
C VAL A 18 -41.28 7.94 -21.60
N SER A 19 -42.03 6.85 -21.34
CA SER A 19 -41.49 5.52 -21.04
C SER A 19 -40.68 4.95 -22.22
N THR A 20 -41.17 5.13 -23.45
CA THR A 20 -40.47 4.65 -24.66
C THR A 20 -39.19 5.44 -24.92
N VAL A 21 -39.21 6.75 -24.73
CA VAL A 21 -38.00 7.59 -24.81
C VAL A 21 -36.98 7.18 -23.74
N SER A 22 -37.43 6.95 -22.51
CA SER A 22 -36.54 6.53 -21.40
C SER A 22 -35.90 5.16 -21.64
N ARG A 23 -36.63 4.22 -22.25
CA ARG A 23 -36.11 2.90 -22.63
C ARG A 23 -35.14 2.97 -23.81
N ALA A 24 -35.45 3.79 -24.81
CA ALA A 24 -34.58 4.04 -25.96
C ALA A 24 -33.22 4.60 -25.51
N MET A 25 -33.22 5.57 -24.59
CA MET A 25 -31.99 6.17 -24.03
C MET A 25 -31.14 5.22 -23.18
N ARG A 26 -31.70 4.10 -22.69
CA ARG A 26 -31.01 3.07 -21.91
C ARG A 26 -30.72 1.80 -22.71
N ASP A 27 -30.81 1.88 -24.03
CA ASP A 27 -30.54 0.76 -24.94
C ASP A 27 -31.42 -0.49 -24.67
N ALA A 28 -32.67 -0.29 -24.23
CA ALA A 28 -33.54 -1.41 -23.86
C ALA A 28 -33.87 -2.30 -25.09
N PRO A 29 -33.83 -3.64 -24.94
CA PRO A 29 -33.97 -4.58 -26.05
C PRO A 29 -35.38 -4.62 -26.66
N ASP A 30 -36.40 -4.12 -25.95
CA ASP A 30 -37.79 -4.02 -26.38
C ASP A 30 -38.08 -2.78 -27.25
N VAL A 31 -37.07 -1.96 -27.55
CA VAL A 31 -37.18 -0.77 -28.40
C VAL A 31 -36.53 -1.02 -29.75
N SER A 32 -37.27 -0.77 -30.83
CA SER A 32 -36.74 -0.92 -32.19
C SER A 32 -35.52 -0.03 -32.44
N VAL A 33 -34.56 -0.52 -33.22
CA VAL A 33 -33.33 0.22 -33.58
C VAL A 33 -33.67 1.58 -34.17
N LYS A 34 -34.65 1.64 -35.09
CA LYS A 34 -35.12 2.88 -35.71
C LYS A 34 -35.65 3.90 -34.70
N THR A 35 -36.42 3.45 -33.71
CA THR A 35 -36.94 4.33 -32.64
C THR A 35 -35.79 4.83 -31.75
N ARG A 36 -34.82 3.98 -31.47
CA ARG A 36 -33.65 4.31 -30.65
C ARG A 36 -32.79 5.39 -31.30
N GLU A 37 -32.45 5.21 -32.57
CA GLU A 37 -31.68 6.18 -33.35
C GLU A 37 -32.38 7.55 -33.41
N ALA A 38 -33.69 7.57 -33.64
CA ALA A 38 -34.47 8.81 -33.66
C ALA A 38 -34.47 9.54 -32.31
N VAL A 39 -34.56 8.79 -31.20
CA VAL A 39 -34.50 9.35 -29.84
C VAL A 39 -33.11 9.90 -29.52
N LEU A 40 -32.04 9.18 -29.86
CA LEU A 40 -30.65 9.61 -29.61
C LEU A 40 -30.30 10.85 -30.43
N ALA A 41 -30.62 10.85 -31.73
CA ALA A 41 -30.37 11.99 -32.61
C ALA A 41 -31.10 13.26 -32.15
N LEU A 42 -32.36 13.14 -31.73
CA LEU A 42 -33.11 14.29 -31.22
C LEU A 42 -32.59 14.76 -29.86
N SER A 43 -32.19 13.84 -28.98
CA SER A 43 -31.59 14.18 -27.68
C SER A 43 -30.32 14.99 -27.86
N GLU A 44 -29.46 14.60 -28.81
CA GLU A 44 -28.24 15.33 -29.15
C GLU A 44 -28.54 16.73 -29.72
N LYS A 45 -29.48 16.82 -30.67
CA LYS A 45 -29.94 18.10 -31.25
C LYS A 45 -30.48 19.07 -30.19
N LEU A 46 -31.23 18.55 -29.22
CA LEU A 46 -31.80 19.34 -28.11
C LEU A 46 -30.81 19.55 -26.95
N LYS A 47 -29.58 19.03 -27.06
CA LYS A 47 -28.58 18.99 -25.98
C LYS A 47 -29.14 18.40 -24.69
N TYR A 48 -30.13 17.53 -24.81
CA TYR A 48 -30.78 16.87 -23.69
C TYR A 48 -29.88 15.77 -23.15
N HIS A 49 -29.60 15.86 -21.85
CA HIS A 49 -28.92 14.81 -21.11
C HIS A 49 -29.89 14.28 -20.06
N PRO A 50 -30.05 12.95 -19.94
CA PRO A 50 -30.83 12.37 -18.85
C PRO A 50 -30.33 12.90 -17.50
N SER A 51 -31.25 13.46 -16.70
CA SER A 51 -30.91 13.86 -15.34
C SER A 51 -30.64 12.60 -14.52
N ARG A 52 -29.38 12.37 -14.12
CA ARG A 52 -29.02 11.27 -13.22
C ARG A 52 -29.83 11.31 -11.92
N LEU A 53 -30.15 12.50 -11.42
CA LEU A 53 -31.03 12.72 -10.26
C LEU A 53 -32.46 12.19 -10.49
N ALA A 54 -33.02 12.37 -11.69
CA ALA A 54 -34.36 11.87 -11.98
C ALA A 54 -34.40 10.34 -12.16
N LEU A 55 -33.30 9.75 -12.65
CA LEU A 55 -33.13 8.29 -12.76
C LEU A 55 -32.90 7.67 -11.38
N SER A 56 -32.03 8.25 -10.55
CA SER A 56 -31.73 7.75 -9.21
C SER A 56 -32.92 7.83 -8.25
N LEU A 57 -33.78 8.85 -8.36
CA LEU A 57 -35.02 8.94 -7.60
C LEU A 57 -36.01 7.81 -7.95
N LYS A 58 -35.95 7.30 -9.19
CA LYS A 58 -36.79 6.18 -9.64
C LYS A 58 -36.22 4.84 -9.18
N ASP A 59 -34.90 4.68 -9.27
CA ASP A 59 -34.21 3.41 -8.98
C ASP A 59 -33.79 3.29 -7.49
N LYS A 60 -34.03 4.34 -6.68
CA LYS A 60 -33.63 4.47 -5.26
C LYS A 60 -32.13 4.29 -5.00
N GLN A 61 -31.29 4.39 -6.03
CA GLN A 61 -29.84 4.30 -5.96
C GLN A 61 -29.21 5.41 -6.80
N THR A 62 -28.26 6.12 -6.23
CA THR A 62 -27.55 7.23 -6.88
C THR A 62 -26.21 6.83 -7.48
N HIS A 63 -25.70 5.66 -7.12
CA HIS A 63 -24.35 5.19 -7.41
C HIS A 63 -23.29 6.16 -6.91
N ASN A 64 -23.52 6.77 -5.74
CA ASN A 64 -22.55 7.63 -5.07
C ASN A 64 -22.14 7.05 -3.72
N ILE A 65 -20.83 7.04 -3.44
CA ILE A 65 -20.28 6.67 -2.13
C ILE A 65 -19.79 7.93 -1.43
N GLY A 66 -20.29 8.19 -0.23
CA GLY A 66 -19.78 9.26 0.62
C GLY A 66 -18.53 8.83 1.36
N VAL A 67 -17.39 9.48 1.10
CA VAL A 67 -16.13 9.20 1.80
C VAL A 67 -15.81 10.35 2.74
N LEU A 68 -15.87 10.09 4.04
CA LEU A 68 -15.58 11.08 5.08
C LEU A 68 -14.17 10.83 5.63
N VAL A 69 -13.32 11.86 5.58
CA VAL A 69 -11.90 11.74 5.95
C VAL A 69 -11.46 12.85 6.90
N PRO A 70 -10.47 12.57 7.78
CA PRO A 70 -9.98 13.55 8.72
C PRO A 70 -9.15 14.65 8.04
N ASN A 71 -8.38 14.30 7.03
CA ASN A 71 -7.55 15.20 6.23
C ASN A 71 -7.26 14.54 4.85
N LEU A 72 -6.54 15.23 3.96
CA LEU A 72 -6.10 14.70 2.66
C LEU A 72 -4.57 14.74 2.54
N ASP A 73 -3.87 14.24 3.56
CA ASP A 73 -2.43 14.03 3.48
C ASP A 73 -2.08 12.88 2.51
N TYR A 74 -0.78 12.58 2.35
CA TYR A 74 -0.31 11.53 1.46
C TYR A 74 -0.94 10.16 1.76
N VAL A 75 -1.12 9.85 3.05
CA VAL A 75 -1.61 8.55 3.50
C VAL A 75 -3.08 8.40 3.17
N ILE A 76 -3.91 9.36 3.58
CA ILE A 76 -5.35 9.31 3.35
C ILE A 76 -5.68 9.46 1.87
N SER A 77 -4.97 10.32 1.13
CA SER A 77 -5.17 10.43 -0.33
C SER A 77 -4.82 9.14 -1.07
N THR A 78 -3.81 8.38 -0.61
CA THR A 78 -3.48 7.06 -1.16
C THR A 78 -4.59 6.04 -0.87
N MET A 79 -5.22 6.09 0.31
CA MET A 79 -6.40 5.27 0.61
C MET A 79 -7.59 5.65 -0.27
N VAL A 80 -7.87 6.95 -0.41
CA VAL A 80 -8.95 7.45 -1.29
C VAL A 80 -8.73 6.99 -2.73
N LYS A 81 -7.49 7.00 -3.23
CA LYS A 81 -7.16 6.44 -4.55
C LYS A 81 -7.54 4.96 -4.68
N GLY A 82 -7.27 4.16 -3.65
CA GLY A 82 -7.67 2.75 -3.62
C GLY A 82 -9.18 2.56 -3.56
N ILE A 83 -9.89 3.44 -2.82
CA ILE A 83 -11.35 3.46 -2.78
C ILE A 83 -11.93 3.78 -4.16
N ASP A 84 -11.40 4.83 -4.80
CA ASP A 84 -11.84 5.31 -6.11
C ASP A 84 -11.67 4.24 -7.20
N GLU A 85 -10.53 3.53 -7.24
CA GLU A 85 -10.29 2.46 -8.21
C GLU A 85 -11.35 1.35 -8.14
N VAL A 86 -11.65 0.86 -6.94
CA VAL A 86 -12.64 -0.20 -6.74
C VAL A 86 -14.07 0.30 -6.95
N ALA A 87 -14.37 1.53 -6.50
CA ALA A 87 -15.69 2.13 -6.68
C ALA A 87 -15.99 2.34 -8.17
N LEU A 88 -15.02 2.82 -8.95
CA LEU A 88 -15.14 3.05 -10.39
C LEU A 88 -15.43 1.75 -11.14
N GLU A 89 -14.70 0.68 -10.82
CA GLU A 89 -14.94 -0.67 -11.38
C GLU A 89 -16.35 -1.19 -11.09
N ALA A 90 -16.92 -0.82 -9.94
CA ALA A 90 -18.28 -1.17 -9.54
C ALA A 90 -19.35 -0.17 -10.01
N GLY A 91 -19.00 0.84 -10.81
CA GLY A 91 -19.93 1.83 -11.35
C GLY A 91 -20.36 2.93 -10.37
N TYR A 92 -19.66 3.07 -9.24
CA TYR A 92 -19.88 4.12 -8.25
C TYR A 92 -19.03 5.36 -8.51
N THR A 93 -19.53 6.52 -8.11
CA THR A 93 -18.80 7.79 -8.02
C THR A 93 -18.46 8.08 -6.56
N VAL A 94 -17.21 8.46 -6.29
CA VAL A 94 -16.75 8.78 -4.92
C VAL A 94 -16.89 10.28 -4.62
N LEU A 95 -17.60 10.62 -3.54
CA LEU A 95 -17.74 11.99 -3.03
C LEU A 95 -16.95 12.15 -1.72
N VAL A 96 -15.78 12.78 -1.81
CA VAL A 96 -14.88 12.95 -0.66
C VAL A 96 -15.15 14.25 0.09
N CYS A 97 -15.32 14.16 1.41
CA CYS A 97 -15.43 15.31 2.30
C CYS A 97 -14.38 15.26 3.42
N GLN A 98 -13.57 16.31 3.56
CA GLN A 98 -12.58 16.40 4.64
C GLN A 98 -13.09 17.23 5.84
N SER A 99 -12.90 16.69 7.04
CA SER A 99 -13.19 17.39 8.30
C SER A 99 -12.05 18.30 8.76
N ASN A 100 -10.84 18.11 8.25
CA ASN A 100 -9.61 18.79 8.70
C ASN A 100 -9.45 18.69 10.22
N GLU A 101 -9.60 17.47 10.74
CA GLU A 101 -9.55 17.13 12.17
C GLU A 101 -10.57 17.87 13.04
N SER A 102 -11.62 18.49 12.46
CA SER A 102 -12.67 19.18 13.23
C SER A 102 -13.94 18.35 13.37
N PHE A 103 -14.39 18.10 14.60
CA PHE A 103 -15.63 17.36 14.85
C PHE A 103 -16.87 18.10 14.29
N GLY A 104 -16.88 19.43 14.38
CA GLY A 104 -17.98 20.23 13.78
C GLY A 104 -18.06 20.06 12.27
N ARG A 105 -16.92 20.09 11.57
CA ARG A 105 -16.86 19.89 10.12
C ARG A 105 -17.22 18.46 9.74
N GLU A 106 -16.78 17.47 10.51
CA GLU A 106 -17.18 16.08 10.34
C GLU A 106 -18.70 15.91 10.32
N MET A 107 -19.40 16.43 11.34
CA MET A 107 -20.86 16.34 11.42
C MET A 107 -21.56 17.06 10.25
N VAL A 108 -21.08 18.25 9.87
CA VAL A 108 -21.63 19.02 8.74
C VAL A 108 -21.42 18.26 7.43
N ASN A 109 -20.25 17.67 7.22
CA ASN A 109 -19.94 16.91 6.02
C ASN A 109 -20.76 15.61 5.94
N ALA A 110 -20.91 14.88 7.05
CA ALA A 110 -21.77 13.70 7.12
C ALA A 110 -23.20 14.05 6.69
N ARG A 111 -23.75 15.16 7.22
CA ARG A 111 -25.08 15.66 6.81
C ARG A 111 -25.14 16.03 5.33
N ARG A 112 -24.15 16.77 4.82
CA ARG A 112 -24.10 17.17 3.39
C ARG A 112 -24.06 15.97 2.45
N LEU A 113 -23.31 14.93 2.80
CA LEU A 113 -23.28 13.69 2.03
C LEU A 113 -24.64 12.97 2.06
N GLN A 114 -25.31 12.93 3.22
CA GLN A 114 -26.69 12.41 3.31
C GLN A 114 -27.65 13.22 2.41
N ASP A 115 -27.56 14.55 2.43
CA ASP A 115 -28.40 15.44 1.61
C ASP A 115 -28.08 15.32 0.11
N SER A 116 -26.85 14.88 -0.23
CA SER A 116 -26.40 14.60 -1.61
C SER A 116 -26.83 13.21 -2.10
N LEU A 117 -27.70 12.53 -1.35
CA LEU A 117 -28.29 11.22 -1.67
C LEU A 117 -27.25 10.11 -1.88
N VAL A 118 -26.13 10.07 -1.15
CA VAL A 118 -25.19 8.93 -1.25
C VAL A 118 -25.86 7.61 -0.87
N ASP A 119 -25.44 6.53 -1.53
CA ASP A 119 -25.95 5.17 -1.28
C ASP A 119 -25.34 4.56 -0.02
N GLY A 120 -24.30 5.19 0.54
CA GLY A 120 -23.75 4.87 1.85
C GLY A 120 -22.39 5.53 2.07
N PHE A 121 -21.68 5.08 3.11
CA PHE A 121 -20.52 5.77 3.66
C PHE A 121 -19.30 4.88 3.88
N ILE A 122 -18.12 5.45 3.60
CA ILE A 122 -16.82 4.95 4.08
C ILE A 122 -16.22 6.06 4.95
N ILE A 123 -15.97 5.78 6.23
CA ILE A 123 -15.72 6.81 7.24
C ILE A 123 -14.40 6.55 7.97
N SER A 124 -13.54 7.58 7.99
CA SER A 124 -12.46 7.74 8.95
C SER A 124 -12.69 9.04 9.71
N VAL A 125 -12.79 8.96 11.04
CA VAL A 125 -13.16 10.09 11.90
C VAL A 125 -12.01 11.06 12.19
N SER A 126 -12.38 12.27 12.54
CA SER A 126 -11.53 13.35 13.04
C SER A 126 -10.87 12.98 14.38
N SER A 127 -9.70 13.56 14.66
CA SER A 127 -9.05 13.46 15.96
C SER A 127 -9.79 14.23 17.05
N GLU A 128 -10.68 15.16 16.70
CA GLU A 128 -11.52 15.88 17.65
C GLU A 128 -12.86 15.21 17.92
N THR A 129 -13.17 14.07 17.27
CA THR A 129 -14.47 13.41 17.42
C THR A 129 -14.73 13.02 18.88
N LYS A 130 -15.88 13.47 19.40
CA LYS A 130 -16.28 13.27 20.81
C LYS A 130 -17.49 12.35 20.97
N SER A 131 -18.31 12.23 19.93
CA SER A 131 -19.44 11.31 19.89
C SER A 131 -19.66 10.81 18.46
N PHE A 132 -20.28 9.64 18.35
CA PHE A 132 -20.54 8.97 17.07
C PHE A 132 -22.02 9.04 16.67
N ASP A 133 -22.79 9.98 17.24
CA ASP A 133 -24.24 10.08 16.99
C ASP A 133 -24.57 10.39 15.54
N HIS A 134 -23.69 11.12 14.85
CA HIS A 134 -23.83 11.41 13.43
C HIS A 134 -23.66 10.13 12.57
N ILE A 135 -22.84 9.17 13.01
CA ILE A 135 -22.69 7.86 12.37
C ILE A 135 -23.88 6.96 12.69
N ARG A 136 -24.33 6.91 13.94
CA ARG A 136 -25.55 6.17 14.31
C ARG A 136 -26.78 6.62 13.52
N LYS A 137 -26.94 7.92 13.30
CA LYS A 137 -28.01 8.48 12.44
C LYS A 137 -27.90 8.08 10.96
N ILE A 138 -26.71 7.73 10.47
CA ILE A 138 -26.53 7.13 9.14
C ILE A 138 -27.03 5.69 9.16
N GLN A 139 -26.65 4.92 10.18
CA GLN A 139 -27.05 3.51 10.34
C GLN A 139 -28.56 3.34 10.55
N GLU A 140 -29.20 4.23 11.31
CA GLU A 140 -30.66 4.26 11.52
C GLU A 140 -31.46 4.42 10.20
N LYS A 141 -30.83 4.94 9.14
CA LYS A 141 -31.40 5.08 7.80
C LYS A 141 -31.12 3.86 6.90
N ASN A 142 -30.53 2.79 7.45
CA ASN A 142 -30.11 1.58 6.74
C ASN A 142 -29.13 1.87 5.58
N LEU A 143 -28.30 2.90 5.71
CA LEU A 143 -27.24 3.18 4.74
C LEU A 143 -25.99 2.34 5.06
N PRO A 144 -25.48 1.53 4.12
CA PRO A 144 -24.21 0.82 4.24
C PRO A 144 -23.11 1.74 4.77
N THR A 145 -22.42 1.30 5.82
CA THR A 145 -21.38 2.09 6.49
C THR A 145 -20.17 1.20 6.74
N VAL A 146 -18.99 1.64 6.30
CA VAL A 146 -17.70 0.99 6.56
C VAL A 146 -16.78 1.95 7.29
N ILE A 147 -16.09 1.47 8.33
CA ILE A 147 -15.09 2.26 9.06
C ILE A 147 -13.70 1.90 8.54
N PHE A 148 -12.84 2.88 8.28
CA PHE A 148 -11.46 2.63 7.84
C PHE A 148 -10.44 3.52 8.53
N ASP A 149 -9.19 3.06 8.57
CA ASP A 149 -8.01 3.72 9.19
C ASP A 149 -8.13 3.93 10.72
N ARG A 150 -9.12 4.72 11.16
CA ARG A 150 -9.39 5.04 12.57
C ARG A 150 -10.58 4.22 13.08
N PHE A 151 -10.26 3.12 13.77
CA PHE A 151 -11.22 2.19 14.35
C PHE A 151 -12.09 2.84 15.44
N ILE A 152 -13.38 2.44 15.48
CA ILE A 152 -14.38 2.93 16.42
C ILE A 152 -15.09 1.71 17.03
N PRO A 153 -14.67 1.23 18.21
CA PRO A 153 -15.27 0.06 18.86
C PRO A 153 -16.78 0.20 19.10
N GLU A 154 -17.28 1.42 19.28
CA GLU A 154 -18.67 1.73 19.61
C GLU A 154 -19.62 1.77 18.39
N ILE A 155 -19.10 1.55 17.18
CA ILE A 155 -19.89 1.54 15.94
C ILE A 155 -19.85 0.15 15.32
N GLU A 156 -21.01 -0.48 15.24
CA GLU A 156 -21.17 -1.80 14.61
C GLU A 156 -21.17 -1.66 13.09
N ALA A 157 -19.99 -1.79 12.49
CA ALA A 157 -19.81 -1.72 11.05
C ALA A 157 -18.61 -2.57 10.61
N PRO A 158 -18.60 -3.11 9.37
CA PRO A 158 -17.39 -3.66 8.80
C PRO A 158 -16.26 -2.64 8.86
N SER A 159 -15.05 -3.10 9.16
CA SER A 159 -13.92 -2.19 9.33
C SER A 159 -12.63 -2.71 8.73
N VAL A 160 -11.80 -1.76 8.26
CA VAL A 160 -10.45 -2.04 7.78
C VAL A 160 -9.46 -1.14 8.49
N ARG A 161 -8.47 -1.74 9.15
CA ARG A 161 -7.39 -1.00 9.81
C ARG A 161 -6.06 -1.70 9.62
N ILE A 162 -5.00 -1.07 10.10
CA ILE A 162 -3.67 -1.69 10.21
C ILE A 162 -3.39 -2.16 11.63
N ASP A 163 -2.39 -3.02 11.75
CA ASP A 163 -1.82 -3.41 13.05
C ASP A 163 -0.91 -2.30 13.62
N ASN A 164 -1.54 -1.25 14.16
CA ASN A 164 -0.84 -0.13 14.80
C ASN A 164 0.04 -0.57 16.00
N PRO A 165 -0.40 -1.47 16.90
CA PRO A 165 0.44 -2.01 17.97
C PRO A 165 1.70 -2.71 17.45
N ASP A 166 1.57 -3.57 16.43
CA ASP A 166 2.73 -4.23 15.83
C ASP A 166 3.68 -3.23 15.17
N GLY A 167 3.17 -2.21 14.48
CA GLY A 167 4.01 -1.15 13.91
C GLY A 167 4.82 -0.39 14.96
N GLY A 168 4.19 -0.01 16.08
CA GLY A 168 4.89 0.63 17.20
C GLY A 168 5.95 -0.28 17.86
N LEU A 169 5.65 -1.58 17.95
CA LEU A 169 6.57 -2.60 18.42
C LEU A 169 7.77 -2.74 17.47
N GLN A 170 7.56 -2.89 16.16
CA GLN A 170 8.63 -3.01 15.16
C GLN A 170 9.56 -1.79 15.19
N ALA A 171 9.00 -0.57 15.18
CA ALA A 171 9.77 0.67 15.22
C ALA A 171 10.68 0.77 16.45
N THR A 172 10.11 0.46 17.63
CA THR A 172 10.82 0.57 18.90
C THR A 172 11.81 -0.57 19.09
N GLN A 173 11.44 -1.80 18.71
CA GLN A 173 12.33 -2.96 18.77
C GLN A 173 13.55 -2.74 17.89
N HIS A 174 13.39 -2.19 16.68
CA HIS A 174 14.53 -1.83 15.84
C HIS A 174 15.47 -0.86 16.55
N LEU A 175 14.97 0.19 17.20
CA LEU A 175 15.84 1.09 17.97
C LEU A 175 16.59 0.35 19.10
N ILE A 176 15.92 -0.54 19.83
CA ILE A 176 16.58 -1.36 20.86
C ILE A 176 17.67 -2.25 20.25
N ASP A 177 17.37 -2.90 19.12
CA ASP A 177 18.29 -3.78 18.40
C ASP A 177 19.51 -3.01 17.89
N GLN A 178 19.33 -1.75 17.50
CA GLN A 178 20.39 -0.81 17.12
C GLN A 178 21.18 -0.25 18.33
N GLY A 179 20.86 -0.69 19.54
CA GLY A 179 21.59 -0.38 20.78
C GLY A 179 21.22 0.95 21.42
N TYR A 180 20.11 1.57 21.00
CA TYR A 180 19.55 2.71 21.72
C TYR A 180 18.96 2.25 23.06
N LYS A 181 19.19 3.03 24.12
CA LYS A 181 18.83 2.65 25.49
C LYS A 181 17.77 3.53 26.12
N ARG A 182 17.64 4.77 25.64
CA ARG A 182 16.74 5.80 26.17
C ARG A 182 15.93 6.36 25.01
N ILE A 183 14.91 5.61 24.63
CA ILE A 183 14.08 5.90 23.46
C ILE A 183 12.90 6.75 23.93
N ALA A 184 12.68 7.89 23.28
CA ALA A 184 11.49 8.69 23.46
C ALA A 184 10.42 8.36 22.41
N ILE A 185 9.17 8.64 22.74
CA ILE A 185 8.07 8.63 21.78
C ILE A 185 7.43 10.01 21.72
N ILE A 186 7.26 10.54 20.51
CA ILE A 186 6.39 11.69 20.25
C ILE A 186 5.06 11.12 19.75
N ALA A 187 4.07 11.15 20.64
CA ALA A 187 2.73 10.65 20.42
C ALA A 187 1.78 11.78 19.97
N GLY A 188 0.62 11.39 19.45
CA GLY A 188 -0.46 12.28 19.08
C GLY A 188 -1.35 12.64 20.28
N PRO A 189 -2.51 13.28 20.03
CA PRO A 189 -3.50 13.56 21.06
C PRO A 189 -3.94 12.29 21.79
N LYS A 190 -4.18 12.39 23.11
CA LYS A 190 -4.52 11.23 23.97
C LYS A 190 -5.84 10.55 23.61
N ASN A 191 -6.75 11.26 22.96
CA ASN A 191 -8.03 10.73 22.51
C ASN A 191 -7.96 10.06 21.13
N LEU A 192 -6.80 10.10 20.45
CA LEU A 192 -6.63 9.49 19.13
C LEU A 192 -6.22 8.02 19.25
N GLY A 193 -7.13 7.10 18.93
CA GLY A 193 -6.93 5.65 19.06
C GLY A 193 -5.66 5.14 18.37
N ILE A 194 -5.42 5.52 17.11
CA ILE A 194 -4.24 5.08 16.35
C ILE A 194 -2.91 5.47 17.04
N SER A 195 -2.86 6.65 17.68
CA SER A 195 -1.69 7.12 18.41
C SER A 195 -1.44 6.25 19.64
N ASN A 196 -2.50 5.95 20.39
CA ASN A 196 -2.43 5.12 21.59
C ASN A 196 -2.00 3.70 21.24
N SER A 197 -2.56 3.11 20.18
CA SER A 197 -2.16 1.77 19.71
C SER A 197 -0.69 1.71 19.28
N ARG A 198 -0.17 2.72 18.55
CA ARG A 198 1.27 2.79 18.23
C ARG A 198 2.12 2.93 19.51
N MET A 199 1.66 3.70 20.49
CA MET A 199 2.33 3.85 21.79
C MET A 199 2.31 2.56 22.62
N GLU A 200 1.24 1.77 22.56
CA GLU A 200 1.18 0.44 23.20
C GLU A 200 2.27 -0.49 22.66
N GLY A 201 2.50 -0.47 21.34
CA GLY A 201 3.62 -1.18 20.71
C GLY A 201 4.99 -0.76 21.24
N TYR A 202 5.20 0.56 21.38
CA TYR A 202 6.41 1.12 22.00
C TYR A 202 6.60 0.63 23.45
N LEU A 203 5.55 0.72 24.28
CA LEU A 203 5.60 0.26 25.67
C LEU A 203 5.86 -1.25 25.77
N LEU A 204 5.27 -2.03 24.87
CA LEU A 204 5.47 -3.48 24.78
C LEU A 204 6.92 -3.83 24.43
N ALA A 205 7.53 -3.10 23.49
CA ALA A 205 8.94 -3.29 23.12
C ALA A 205 9.87 -3.03 24.32
N LEU A 206 9.65 -1.92 25.06
CA LEU A 206 10.41 -1.62 26.27
C LEU A 206 10.26 -2.72 27.32
N LYS A 207 9.02 -3.17 27.57
CA LYS A 207 8.71 -4.24 28.53
C LYS A 207 9.41 -5.56 28.16
N LYS A 208 9.34 -5.98 26.88
CA LYS A 208 9.98 -7.21 26.39
C LYS A 208 11.51 -7.19 26.57
N ASN A 209 12.13 -6.02 26.46
CA ASN A 209 13.59 -5.86 26.60
C ASN A 209 14.02 -5.39 27.99
N LYS A 210 13.12 -5.40 28.98
CA LYS A 210 13.40 -4.98 30.38
C LYS A 210 13.96 -3.56 30.48
N ILE A 211 13.54 -2.66 29.58
CA ILE A 211 13.87 -1.23 29.64
C ILE A 211 12.81 -0.53 30.49
N GLY A 212 13.26 0.25 31.47
CA GLY A 212 12.35 0.96 32.38
C GLY A 212 11.48 1.98 31.65
N HIS A 213 10.19 1.99 31.97
CA HIS A 213 9.26 3.00 31.50
C HIS A 213 9.55 4.35 32.18
N ASP A 214 9.88 5.36 31.39
CA ASP A 214 10.10 6.74 31.85
C ASP A 214 9.03 7.66 31.24
N PRO A 215 8.03 8.11 32.04
CA PRO A 215 6.97 8.98 31.55
C PRO A 215 7.48 10.30 30.95
N SER A 216 8.67 10.78 31.35
CA SER A 216 9.25 12.02 30.81
C SER A 216 9.71 11.90 29.35
N LEU A 217 9.76 10.67 28.81
CA LEU A 217 10.11 10.38 27.42
C LEU A 217 8.88 10.24 26.50
N ILE A 218 7.67 10.46 27.02
CA ILE A 218 6.42 10.42 26.27
C ILE A 218 5.90 11.85 26.14
N ILE A 219 6.00 12.43 24.95
CA ILE A 219 5.48 13.78 24.67
C ILE A 219 4.29 13.67 23.72
N HIS A 220 3.15 14.23 24.11
CA HIS A 220 1.96 14.32 23.26
C HIS A 220 1.94 15.65 22.50
N CYS A 221 1.60 15.62 21.21
CA CYS A 221 1.48 16.80 20.35
C CYS A 221 0.33 16.68 19.35
N ASN A 222 -0.03 17.76 18.64
CA ASN A 222 -1.22 17.81 17.78
C ASN A 222 -0.97 17.35 16.33
N PHE A 223 -0.34 16.18 16.15
CA PHE A 223 -0.17 15.51 14.84
C PHE A 223 0.39 16.41 13.71
N ASN A 224 1.21 17.39 14.06
CA ASN A 224 1.77 18.35 13.11
C ASN A 224 3.29 18.52 13.29
N GLN A 225 3.92 19.04 12.24
CA GLN A 225 5.37 19.17 12.16
C GLN A 225 5.93 20.16 13.20
N GLN A 226 5.26 21.29 13.43
CA GLN A 226 5.77 22.35 14.31
C GLN A 226 5.76 21.92 15.77
N ASP A 227 4.67 21.30 16.24
CA ASP A 227 4.60 20.81 17.60
C ASP A 227 5.59 19.67 17.84
N ALA A 228 5.79 18.78 16.85
CA ALA A 228 6.80 17.73 16.94
C ALA A 228 8.23 18.30 16.99
N PHE A 229 8.50 19.39 16.27
CA PHE A 229 9.76 20.12 16.39
C PHE A 229 9.97 20.65 17.82
N GLN A 230 8.97 21.32 18.40
CA GLN A 230 9.06 21.86 19.77
C GLN A 230 9.19 20.75 20.82
N ALA A 231 8.41 19.67 20.69
CA ALA A 231 8.51 18.48 21.53
C ALA A 231 9.91 17.86 21.47
N THR A 232 10.49 17.81 20.27
CA THR A 232 11.87 17.32 20.09
C THR A 232 12.87 18.27 20.75
N MET A 233 12.73 19.58 20.58
CA MET A 233 13.60 20.56 21.25
C MET A 233 13.57 20.42 22.78
N GLN A 234 12.39 20.17 23.37
CA GLN A 234 12.23 19.87 24.79
C GLN A 234 13.00 18.61 25.19
N LEU A 235 12.82 17.51 24.45
CA LEU A 235 13.54 16.24 24.69
C LEU A 235 15.06 16.44 24.58
N LEU A 236 15.52 17.19 23.58
CA LEU A 236 16.93 17.46 23.34
C LEU A 236 17.57 18.35 24.44
N ALA A 237 16.79 19.14 25.16
CA ALA A 237 17.24 19.99 26.26
C ALA A 237 17.36 19.27 27.61
N MET A 238 16.86 18.03 27.73
CA MET A 238 16.93 17.27 28.98
C MET A 238 18.39 16.99 29.38
N LYS A 239 18.70 17.11 30.69
CA LYS A 239 20.01 16.72 31.24
C LYS A 239 20.39 15.27 30.89
N LYS A 240 19.41 14.37 30.95
CA LYS A 240 19.50 12.98 30.46
C LYS A 240 18.69 12.85 29.17
N ARG A 241 19.24 13.39 28.08
CA ARG A 241 18.66 13.36 26.73
C ARG A 241 18.34 11.93 26.27
N PRO A 242 17.22 11.68 25.55
CA PRO A 242 17.05 10.43 24.84
C PRO A 242 18.14 10.25 23.77
N ASP A 243 18.43 8.99 23.46
CA ASP A 243 19.37 8.63 22.42
C ASP A 243 18.66 8.13 21.15
N ALA A 244 17.34 7.95 21.17
CA ALA A 244 16.51 7.83 19.97
C ALA A 244 15.10 8.36 20.18
N ILE A 245 14.41 8.64 19.07
CA ILE A 245 13.03 9.11 19.03
C ILE A 245 12.25 8.24 18.04
N PHE A 246 11.13 7.69 18.51
CA PHE A 246 10.06 7.16 17.67
C PHE A 246 8.97 8.24 17.56
N THR A 247 8.50 8.53 16.36
CA THR A 247 7.37 9.43 16.12
C THR A 247 6.23 8.66 15.50
N ILE A 248 5.00 8.94 15.93
CA ILE A 248 3.83 8.20 15.46
C ILE A 248 3.40 8.55 14.03
N SER A 249 4.07 9.46 13.33
CA SER A 249 3.81 9.79 11.91
C SER A 249 5.03 10.43 11.27
N ASP A 250 5.17 10.32 9.95
CA ASP A 250 6.30 10.90 9.22
C ASP A 250 6.26 12.42 9.17
N ARG A 251 5.07 13.03 9.17
CA ARG A 251 4.92 14.48 9.38
C ARG A 251 5.57 14.94 10.68
N MET A 252 5.40 14.18 11.76
CA MET A 252 6.05 14.45 13.05
C MET A 252 7.54 14.10 13.02
N ALA A 253 7.91 13.03 12.30
CA ALA A 253 9.31 12.66 12.09
C ALA A 253 10.10 13.78 11.41
N ILE A 254 9.53 14.48 10.44
CA ILE A 254 10.16 15.65 9.82
C ILE A 254 10.36 16.79 10.82
N GLY A 255 9.39 17.05 11.70
CA GLY A 255 9.55 18.01 12.79
C GLY A 255 10.72 17.66 13.71
N ALA A 256 10.81 16.39 14.11
CA ALA A 256 11.91 15.88 14.93
C ALA A 256 13.25 15.95 14.20
N PHE A 257 13.29 15.58 12.92
CA PHE A 257 14.47 15.66 12.06
C PHE A 257 15.04 17.07 11.98
N LEU A 258 14.18 18.08 11.80
CA LEU A 258 14.57 19.49 11.76
C LEU A 258 15.15 19.95 13.10
N ALA A 259 14.52 19.62 14.23
CA ALA A 259 15.01 19.96 15.56
C ALA A 259 16.37 19.31 15.87
N ILE A 260 16.55 18.04 15.49
CA ILE A 260 17.82 17.32 15.61
C ILE A 260 18.92 18.02 14.82
N LYS A 261 18.63 18.41 13.57
CA LYS A 261 19.58 19.16 12.73
C LYS A 261 19.90 20.53 13.29
N GLU A 262 18.91 21.26 13.81
CA GLU A 262 19.11 22.58 14.41
C GLU A 262 20.03 22.52 15.64
N LYS A 263 19.95 21.44 16.42
CA LYS A 263 20.89 21.18 17.54
C LYS A 263 22.26 20.68 17.09
N GLY A 264 22.53 20.57 15.79
CA GLY A 264 23.81 20.09 15.24
C GLY A 264 24.09 18.62 15.51
N LEU A 265 23.08 17.83 15.87
CA LEU A 265 23.23 16.41 16.21
C LEU A 265 23.20 15.54 14.95
N LYS A 266 24.03 14.50 14.93
CA LYS A 266 24.16 13.57 13.82
C LYS A 266 23.27 12.35 14.02
N MET A 267 22.39 12.09 13.07
CA MET A 267 21.73 10.79 12.93
C MET A 267 22.62 9.84 12.09
N PRO A 268 22.76 8.55 12.44
CA PRO A 268 22.21 7.87 13.63
C PRO A 268 23.11 7.94 14.88
N LYS A 269 24.27 8.61 14.80
CA LYS A 269 25.34 8.56 15.81
C LYS A 269 24.90 9.11 17.17
N ASP A 270 24.51 10.38 17.21
CA ASP A 270 24.14 11.08 18.45
C ASP A 270 22.71 10.76 18.87
N ILE A 271 21.82 10.59 17.90
CA ILE A 271 20.41 10.27 18.12
C ILE A 271 19.83 9.46 16.94
N GLY A 272 18.96 8.50 17.23
CA GLY A 272 18.19 7.76 16.22
C GLY A 272 16.82 8.36 15.99
N LEU A 273 16.28 8.23 14.78
CA LEU A 273 14.92 8.65 14.46
C LEU A 273 14.19 7.59 13.64
N VAL A 274 12.97 7.23 14.07
CA VAL A 274 12.04 6.38 13.31
C VAL A 274 10.68 7.06 13.23
N GLY A 275 10.10 7.08 12.03
CA GLY A 275 8.75 7.57 11.75
C GLY A 275 7.74 6.45 11.56
N PHE A 276 6.59 6.81 11.01
CA PHE A 276 5.49 5.92 10.69
C PHE A 276 4.73 6.49 9.49
N ASN A 277 4.28 5.63 8.58
CA ASN A 277 3.52 5.85 7.34
C ASN A 277 4.32 5.59 6.06
N ASN A 278 5.66 5.58 6.12
CA ASN A 278 6.58 5.53 4.99
C ASN A 278 6.23 6.54 3.86
N GLU A 279 5.96 7.79 4.22
CA GLU A 279 5.73 8.86 3.27
C GLU A 279 6.99 9.13 2.42
N PRO A 280 6.86 9.52 1.13
CA PRO A 280 7.98 9.66 0.21
C PRO A 280 9.11 10.55 0.73
N ILE A 281 8.75 11.60 1.47
CA ILE A 281 9.71 12.56 2.05
C ILE A 281 10.76 11.87 2.94
N THR A 282 10.42 10.76 3.60
CA THR A 282 11.34 10.02 4.46
C THR A 282 12.52 9.43 3.71
N ALA A 283 12.36 9.10 2.42
CA ALA A 283 13.44 8.62 1.56
C ALA A 283 14.23 9.74 0.89
N LEU A 284 13.70 10.97 0.85
CA LEU A 284 14.29 12.11 0.14
C LEU A 284 15.21 12.97 1.01
N VAL A 285 15.05 12.91 2.34
CA VAL A 285 15.92 13.63 3.26
C VAL A 285 17.23 12.88 3.53
N THR A 286 18.28 13.60 3.94
CA THR A 286 19.57 12.99 4.31
C THR A 286 19.93 13.28 5.77
N PRO A 287 20.16 12.25 6.62
CA PRO A 287 19.96 10.83 6.32
C PRO A 287 18.49 10.47 6.08
N GLY A 288 18.23 9.40 5.33
CA GLY A 288 16.86 8.90 5.11
C GLY A 288 16.25 8.44 6.43
N ILE A 289 14.96 8.72 6.63
CA ILE A 289 14.23 8.39 7.86
C ILE A 289 13.65 6.98 7.77
N SER A 290 14.07 6.09 8.67
CA SER A 290 13.39 4.78 8.84
C SER A 290 11.93 5.03 9.19
N SER A 291 11.00 4.28 8.59
CA SER A 291 9.57 4.48 8.83
C SER A 291 8.79 3.18 8.66
N VAL A 292 7.74 2.99 9.45
CA VAL A 292 6.82 1.86 9.31
C VAL A 292 5.91 2.10 8.11
N GLU A 293 6.00 1.24 7.10
CA GLU A 293 5.10 1.25 5.95
C GLU A 293 3.77 0.61 6.30
N GLN A 294 2.70 1.33 6.00
CA GLN A 294 1.34 0.81 5.99
C GLN A 294 0.84 0.66 4.54
N PRO A 295 0.09 -0.39 4.22
CA PRO A 295 -0.42 -0.64 2.88
C PRO A 295 -1.65 0.23 2.56
N SER A 296 -1.50 1.57 2.55
CA SER A 296 -2.61 2.53 2.45
C SER A 296 -3.49 2.33 1.21
N PHE A 297 -2.89 2.02 0.06
CA PHE A 297 -3.65 1.80 -1.18
C PHE A 297 -4.55 0.56 -1.06
N GLU A 298 -3.99 -0.56 -0.61
CA GLU A 298 -4.74 -1.81 -0.39
C GLU A 298 -5.80 -1.68 0.70
N LEU A 299 -5.51 -0.89 1.76
CA LEU A 299 -6.49 -0.57 2.80
C LEU A 299 -7.72 0.14 2.22
N GLY A 300 -7.49 1.12 1.33
CA GLY A 300 -8.56 1.79 0.60
C GLY A 300 -9.36 0.86 -0.30
N LYS A 301 -8.67 0.01 -1.07
CA LYS A 301 -9.33 -1.00 -1.93
C LYS A 301 -10.22 -1.93 -1.12
N LEU A 302 -9.73 -2.41 0.02
CA LEU A 302 -10.49 -3.31 0.89
C LEU A 302 -11.70 -2.62 1.52
N ALA A 303 -11.58 -1.35 1.92
CA ALA A 303 -12.70 -0.59 2.46
C ALA A 303 -13.83 -0.43 1.41
N ALA A 304 -13.49 -0.14 0.16
CA ALA A 304 -14.47 -0.07 -0.93
C ALA A 304 -15.09 -1.43 -1.27
N LYS A 305 -14.31 -2.52 -1.27
CA LYS A 305 -14.84 -3.87 -1.46
C LYS A 305 -15.87 -4.24 -0.40
N LEU A 306 -15.54 -4.01 0.88
CA LEU A 306 -16.48 -4.24 1.98
C LEU A 306 -17.74 -3.39 1.84
N PHE A 307 -17.59 -2.14 1.38
CA PHE A 307 -18.75 -1.28 1.13
C PHE A 307 -19.68 -1.89 0.08
N ILE A 308 -19.13 -2.31 -1.07
CA ILE A 308 -19.90 -2.90 -2.17
C ILE A 308 -20.58 -4.21 -1.70
N GLU A 309 -19.85 -5.07 -0.98
CA GLU A 309 -20.40 -6.30 -0.41
C GLU A 309 -21.56 -6.02 0.56
N THR A 310 -21.41 -5.00 1.42
CA THR A 310 -22.45 -4.58 2.37
C THR A 310 -23.66 -3.96 1.67
N ALA A 311 -23.43 -3.19 0.60
CA ALA A 311 -24.49 -2.57 -0.18
C ALA A 311 -25.36 -3.59 -0.94
N HIS A 312 -24.76 -4.71 -1.37
CA HIS A 312 -25.48 -5.76 -2.10
C HIS A 312 -26.08 -6.86 -1.20
N ASN A 313 -25.57 -7.07 0.03
CA ASN A 313 -26.01 -8.13 0.92
C ASN A 313 -26.52 -7.59 2.27
N SER A 314 -27.74 -7.03 2.26
CA SER A 314 -28.36 -6.38 3.42
C SER A 314 -28.64 -7.33 4.59
N ASP A 315 -28.77 -8.64 4.33
CA ASP A 315 -29.30 -9.61 5.31
C ASP A 315 -28.23 -10.24 6.21
N ASN A 316 -26.94 -9.93 6.02
CA ASN A 316 -25.87 -10.56 6.81
C ASN A 316 -24.63 -9.67 6.92
N ILE A 317 -24.80 -8.46 7.51
CA ILE A 317 -23.67 -7.58 7.86
C ILE A 317 -22.92 -8.21 9.04
N GLN A 318 -22.03 -9.17 8.75
CA GLN A 318 -21.10 -9.65 9.75
C GLN A 318 -20.15 -8.50 10.11
N GLN A 319 -19.85 -8.35 11.39
CA GLN A 319 -18.79 -7.45 11.88
C GLN A 319 -17.44 -8.00 11.42
N THR A 320 -17.11 -7.80 10.15
CA THR A 320 -15.83 -8.21 9.60
C THR A 320 -14.81 -7.13 9.90
N GLU A 321 -13.86 -7.46 10.76
CA GLU A 321 -12.69 -6.64 11.03
C GLU A 321 -11.51 -7.17 10.22
N ASN A 322 -11.00 -6.35 9.29
CA ASN A 322 -9.82 -6.67 8.52
C ASN A 322 -8.63 -5.87 9.05
N ILE A 323 -7.60 -6.58 9.50
CA ILE A 323 -6.37 -5.98 10.03
C ILE A 323 -5.23 -6.27 9.05
N LEU A 324 -4.69 -5.23 8.43
CA LEU A 324 -3.59 -5.36 7.49
C LEU A 324 -2.23 -5.27 8.22
N PRO A 325 -1.27 -6.14 7.86
CA PRO A 325 0.06 -6.10 8.46
C PRO A 325 0.83 -4.86 8.01
N VAL A 326 1.79 -4.47 8.83
CA VAL A 326 2.72 -3.36 8.56
C VAL A 326 4.16 -3.87 8.55
N LYS A 327 5.08 -3.10 7.97
CA LYS A 327 6.51 -3.46 7.97
C LYS A 327 7.39 -2.25 8.16
N LEU A 328 8.44 -2.38 8.98
CA LEU A 328 9.45 -1.35 9.13
C LEU A 328 10.36 -1.28 7.89
N ILE A 329 10.45 -0.09 7.28
CA ILE A 329 11.45 0.23 6.26
C ILE A 329 12.62 0.92 6.95
N ILE A 330 13.78 0.25 6.95
CA ILE A 330 14.99 0.73 7.61
C ILE A 330 15.79 1.63 6.66
N ARG A 331 16.19 2.81 7.17
CA ARG A 331 17.06 3.79 6.52
C ARG A 331 18.11 4.32 7.51
N GLU A 332 18.95 5.23 7.07
CA GLU A 332 20.18 5.64 7.76
C GLU A 332 19.93 6.35 9.10
N SER A 333 18.76 6.99 9.30
CA SER A 333 18.44 7.79 10.49
C SER A 333 18.52 7.03 11.82
N SER A 334 18.42 5.70 11.79
CA SER A 334 18.37 4.86 13.00
C SER A 334 19.34 3.68 12.96
N MET A 335 20.22 3.59 11.95
CA MET A 335 21.22 2.51 11.86
C MET A 335 22.46 2.82 12.70
N ARG A 336 22.32 2.88 14.04
CA ARG A 336 23.42 3.23 14.96
C ARG A 336 24.46 2.13 15.08
N LYS A 337 24.02 0.90 15.32
CA LYS A 337 24.90 -0.22 15.02
C LYS A 337 25.01 -0.18 13.50
N LYS A 338 26.24 -0.16 12.96
CA LYS A 338 26.41 -0.81 11.66
C LYS A 338 25.78 -2.16 11.86
N ILE A 339 24.64 -2.38 11.21
CA ILE A 339 23.90 -3.63 11.28
C ILE A 339 24.97 -4.71 11.17
N LEU A 340 25.28 -5.38 12.28
CA LEU A 340 25.86 -6.71 12.27
C LEU A 340 24.70 -7.73 12.23
N THR A 341 23.49 -7.28 11.87
CA THR A 341 22.38 -8.14 11.46
C THR A 341 22.67 -8.62 10.04
N LEU A 342 23.46 -9.71 9.98
CA LEU A 342 23.64 -10.61 8.85
C LEU A 342 24.27 -10.08 7.54
N LEU A 343 24.54 -8.78 7.38
CA LEU A 343 25.25 -8.27 6.20
C LEU A 343 26.75 -7.93 6.39
N PRO A 344 27.31 -7.77 7.62
CA PRO A 344 28.75 -7.68 7.78
C PRO A 344 29.37 -8.62 8.82
N LEU A 345 28.69 -9.71 9.20
CA LEU A 345 29.47 -10.94 9.45
C LEU A 345 30.06 -11.47 8.13
N LEU A 346 29.57 -11.02 6.98
CA LEU A 346 30.14 -11.24 5.64
C LEU A 346 31.19 -10.19 5.22
N LEU A 347 31.35 -9.08 5.97
CA LEU A 347 32.30 -8.00 5.63
C LEU A 347 33.37 -7.77 6.70
N VAL A 348 33.16 -8.22 7.95
CA VAL A 348 34.20 -8.20 9.00
C VAL A 348 34.87 -9.58 9.17
N LEU A 349 34.28 -10.66 8.63
CA LEU A 349 35.09 -11.71 8.02
C LEU A 349 35.52 -11.19 6.64
N GLY A 350 36.50 -10.29 6.64
CA GLY A 350 37.46 -10.23 5.55
C GLY A 350 38.28 -11.52 5.48
N MET A 351 37.62 -12.68 5.43
CA MET A 351 38.01 -13.59 4.37
C MET A 351 37.43 -12.94 3.12
N PHE A 352 38.30 -12.50 2.24
CA PHE A 352 37.98 -12.46 0.82
C PHE A 352 37.23 -13.76 0.48
N CYS A 353 35.89 -13.74 0.48
CA CYS A 353 35.13 -14.85 -0.04
C CYS A 353 35.13 -14.59 -1.53
N GLU A 354 36.18 -15.10 -2.18
CA GLU A 354 36.35 -15.05 -3.63
C GLU A 354 35.03 -15.45 -4.30
N ALA A 355 34.69 -14.74 -5.37
CA ALA A 355 33.60 -15.12 -6.27
C ALA A 355 33.69 -16.62 -6.55
N ARG A 356 32.65 -17.38 -6.14
CA ARG A 356 32.72 -18.83 -6.25
C ARG A 356 32.36 -19.24 -7.66
N LYS A 357 33.14 -20.16 -8.23
CA LYS A 357 32.73 -20.91 -9.42
C LYS A 357 32.10 -22.22 -8.96
N ILE A 358 30.77 -22.26 -8.95
CA ILE A 358 29.99 -23.40 -8.47
C ILE A 358 29.65 -24.28 -9.68
N LYS A 359 30.36 -25.41 -9.83
CA LYS A 359 30.04 -26.38 -10.88
C LYS A 359 28.86 -27.24 -10.46
N VAL A 360 27.84 -27.31 -11.31
CA VAL A 360 26.63 -28.11 -11.07
C VAL A 360 26.44 -29.13 -12.19
N SER A 361 26.06 -30.35 -11.83
CA SER A 361 25.89 -31.48 -12.76
C SER A 361 24.53 -32.18 -12.64
N THR A 362 23.67 -31.72 -11.72
CA THR A 362 22.32 -32.26 -11.48
C THR A 362 21.35 -31.12 -11.18
N GLN A 363 20.05 -31.36 -11.40
CA GLN A 363 18.99 -30.41 -11.05
C GLN A 363 19.00 -30.02 -9.56
N VAL A 364 19.24 -30.99 -8.67
CA VAL A 364 19.31 -30.74 -7.22
C VAL A 364 20.47 -29.80 -6.88
N ALA A 365 21.64 -30.02 -7.48
CA ALA A 365 22.80 -29.15 -7.29
C ALA A 365 22.56 -27.75 -7.87
N LEU A 366 21.87 -27.66 -9.02
CA LEU A 366 21.47 -26.39 -9.63
C LEU A 366 20.53 -25.60 -8.71
N THR A 367 19.48 -26.23 -8.17
CA THR A 367 18.55 -25.59 -7.23
C THR A 367 19.26 -25.13 -5.96
N SER A 368 20.16 -25.95 -5.41
CA SER A 368 20.95 -25.58 -4.22
C SER A 368 21.93 -24.42 -4.49
N ALA A 369 22.58 -24.42 -5.66
CA ALA A 369 23.46 -23.34 -6.10
C ALA A 369 22.69 -22.03 -6.30
N ALA A 370 21.53 -22.08 -6.96
CA ALA A 370 20.67 -20.93 -7.18
C ALA A 370 20.16 -20.33 -5.86
N ALA A 371 19.72 -21.18 -4.92
CA ALA A 371 19.23 -20.74 -3.61
C ALA A 371 20.32 -20.12 -2.71
N SER A 372 21.60 -20.45 -2.94
CA SER A 372 22.74 -19.99 -2.14
C SER A 372 23.66 -18.99 -2.86
N ALA A 373 23.26 -18.53 -4.04
CA ALA A 373 24.03 -17.61 -4.89
C ALA A 373 24.18 -16.23 -4.24
N ARG A 374 25.38 -15.66 -4.36
CA ARG A 374 25.77 -14.35 -3.82
C ARG A 374 26.32 -13.46 -4.93
N PRO A 375 26.33 -12.12 -4.76
CA PRO A 375 26.91 -11.21 -5.75
C PRO A 375 28.32 -11.66 -6.19
N GLY A 376 28.52 -11.81 -7.49
CA GLY A 376 29.80 -12.23 -8.10
C GLY A 376 29.95 -13.74 -8.30
N ASP A 377 29.10 -14.59 -7.70
CA ASP A 377 29.15 -16.03 -7.93
C ASP A 377 28.88 -16.37 -9.41
N THR A 378 29.56 -17.40 -9.90
CA THR A 378 29.32 -18.01 -11.22
C THR A 378 28.89 -19.46 -11.05
N ILE A 379 27.65 -19.77 -11.43
CA ILE A 379 27.13 -21.14 -11.51
C ILE A 379 27.46 -21.69 -12.90
N LEU A 380 28.29 -22.74 -12.95
CA LEU A 380 28.75 -23.39 -14.19
C LEU A 380 28.00 -24.71 -14.39
N LEU A 381 27.19 -24.79 -15.43
CA LEU A 381 26.47 -26.02 -15.75
C LEU A 381 27.36 -26.97 -16.51
N LYS A 382 27.45 -28.21 -16.02
CA LYS A 382 28.15 -29.32 -16.68
C LYS A 382 27.65 -29.44 -18.13
N THR A 383 28.60 -29.52 -19.04
CA THR A 383 28.38 -29.84 -20.45
C THR A 383 27.57 -31.12 -20.61
N GLY A 384 26.57 -31.09 -21.49
CA GLY A 384 25.69 -32.22 -21.78
C GLY A 384 24.20 -31.84 -21.79
N GLU A 385 23.37 -32.88 -21.83
CA GLU A 385 21.92 -32.77 -21.84
C GLU A 385 21.36 -32.61 -20.41
N TRP A 386 20.48 -31.63 -20.24
CA TRP A 386 19.71 -31.34 -19.04
C TRP A 386 18.22 -31.54 -19.37
N LYS A 387 17.75 -32.77 -19.18
CA LYS A 387 16.36 -33.15 -19.48
C LYS A 387 15.43 -32.74 -18.35
N ASN A 388 14.33 -32.07 -18.70
CA ASN A 388 13.30 -31.57 -17.76
C ASN A 388 13.88 -30.67 -16.65
N ALA A 389 14.86 -29.82 -16.98
CA ALA A 389 15.58 -29.02 -16.01
C ALA A 389 15.03 -27.60 -15.92
N VAL A 390 14.92 -27.10 -14.69
CA VAL A 390 14.39 -25.76 -14.42
C VAL A 390 15.49 -24.92 -13.77
N ILE A 391 15.90 -23.85 -14.45
CA ILE A 391 16.71 -22.81 -13.86
C ILE A 391 15.75 -21.80 -13.21
N GLU A 392 15.70 -21.75 -11.88
CA GLU A 392 14.98 -20.69 -11.17
C GLU A 392 15.95 -19.92 -10.29
N LEU A 393 16.26 -18.67 -10.67
CA LEU A 393 17.15 -17.79 -9.93
C LEU A 393 16.36 -16.70 -9.23
N ARG A 394 16.53 -16.60 -7.91
CA ARG A 394 15.88 -15.63 -7.03
C ARG A 394 16.94 -14.93 -6.17
N CYS A 395 17.79 -14.13 -6.79
CA CYS A 395 18.99 -13.58 -6.16
C CYS A 395 19.22 -12.09 -6.48
N GLN A 396 20.03 -11.44 -5.65
CA GLN A 396 20.37 -10.02 -5.79
C GLN A 396 21.88 -9.90 -6.07
N GLY A 397 22.24 -9.66 -7.32
CA GLY A 397 23.57 -9.21 -7.72
C GLY A 397 23.72 -7.70 -7.58
N THR A 398 24.85 -7.18 -8.07
CA THR A 398 25.13 -5.75 -8.18
C THR A 398 25.72 -5.44 -9.54
N GLU A 399 25.72 -4.16 -9.93
CA GLU A 399 26.33 -3.71 -11.19
C GLU A 399 27.79 -4.16 -11.35
N LYS A 400 28.60 -4.11 -10.26
CA LYS A 400 30.00 -4.53 -10.27
C LYS A 400 30.19 -6.04 -10.16
N ASN A 401 29.27 -6.73 -9.48
CA ASN A 401 29.35 -8.16 -9.18
C ASN A 401 27.99 -8.81 -9.48
N PRO A 402 27.66 -9.06 -10.75
CA PRO A 402 26.43 -9.77 -11.11
C PRO A 402 26.52 -11.24 -10.67
N VAL A 403 25.37 -11.88 -10.45
CA VAL A 403 25.31 -13.34 -10.35
C VAL A 403 25.26 -13.91 -11.76
N VAL A 404 26.19 -14.78 -12.10
CA VAL A 404 26.29 -15.36 -13.44
C VAL A 404 25.90 -16.83 -13.39
N ILE A 405 25.01 -17.26 -14.27
CA ILE A 405 24.79 -18.66 -14.58
C ILE A 405 25.22 -18.88 -16.02
N LYS A 406 26.10 -19.85 -16.27
CA LYS A 406 26.56 -20.10 -17.63
C LYS A 406 26.92 -21.55 -17.89
N ALA A 407 26.96 -21.92 -19.16
CA ALA A 407 27.51 -23.21 -19.57
C ALA A 407 29.01 -23.29 -19.23
N GLU A 408 29.47 -24.47 -18.79
CA GLU A 408 30.90 -24.75 -18.59
C GLU A 408 31.67 -24.63 -19.92
N THR A 409 31.03 -25.01 -21.02
CA THR A 409 31.51 -24.78 -22.39
C THR A 409 30.35 -24.17 -23.19
N ASN A 410 30.52 -22.93 -23.68
CA ASN A 410 29.46 -22.20 -24.38
C ASN A 410 28.88 -23.04 -25.54
N GLY A 411 27.56 -23.11 -25.62
CA GLY A 411 26.86 -23.88 -26.66
C GLY A 411 26.94 -25.40 -26.51
N LYS A 412 27.41 -25.93 -25.38
CA LYS A 412 27.47 -27.38 -25.09
C LYS A 412 26.58 -27.80 -23.91
N VAL A 413 25.65 -26.96 -23.50
CA VAL A 413 24.60 -27.30 -22.54
C VAL A 413 23.27 -27.26 -23.26
N TRP A 414 22.57 -28.40 -23.30
CA TRP A 414 21.30 -28.56 -24.01
C TRP A 414 20.18 -28.88 -23.03
N PHE A 415 19.20 -27.99 -22.96
CA PHE A 415 17.97 -28.19 -22.21
C PHE A 415 16.94 -28.87 -23.11
N THR A 416 16.43 -30.03 -22.71
CA THR A 416 15.49 -30.85 -23.49
C THR A 416 14.24 -31.18 -22.68
N GLY A 417 13.17 -31.62 -23.34
CA GLY A 417 11.90 -31.93 -22.66
C GLY A 417 11.25 -30.68 -22.03
N VAL A 418 10.73 -30.81 -20.80
CA VAL A 418 10.08 -29.71 -20.06
C VAL A 418 11.11 -28.91 -19.29
N SER A 419 11.84 -28.06 -20.00
CA SER A 419 12.89 -27.23 -19.43
C SER A 419 12.58 -25.74 -19.53
N SER A 420 12.99 -24.98 -18.52
CA SER A 420 12.73 -23.54 -18.49
C SER A 420 13.79 -22.76 -17.69
N ILE A 421 13.85 -21.45 -17.92
CA ILE A 421 14.65 -20.50 -17.16
C ILE A 421 13.81 -19.32 -16.68
N HIS A 422 13.84 -19.08 -15.37
CA HIS A 422 13.12 -18.03 -14.66
C HIS A 422 14.11 -17.18 -13.87
N LEU A 423 14.18 -15.89 -14.19
CA LEU A 423 15.07 -14.92 -13.54
C LEU A 423 14.24 -13.95 -12.71
N GLY A 424 14.39 -13.98 -11.39
CA GLY A 424 13.79 -13.02 -10.46
C GLY A 424 14.85 -12.38 -9.55
N GLY A 425 14.76 -11.08 -9.34
CA GLY A 425 15.75 -10.30 -8.58
C GLY A 425 16.56 -9.34 -9.46
N SER A 426 17.76 -8.94 -9.02
CA SER A 426 18.53 -7.86 -9.67
C SER A 426 19.91 -8.31 -10.17
N PHE A 427 20.38 -7.78 -11.31
CA PHE A 427 21.74 -7.99 -11.83
C PHE A 427 22.15 -9.46 -12.00
N ILE A 428 21.32 -10.23 -12.71
CA ILE A 428 21.56 -11.64 -13.05
C ILE A 428 21.92 -11.76 -14.53
N VAL A 429 22.95 -12.56 -14.83
CA VAL A 429 23.40 -12.85 -16.20
C VAL A 429 23.29 -14.35 -16.46
N ALA A 430 22.54 -14.72 -17.49
CA ALA A 430 22.43 -16.08 -17.99
C ALA A 430 23.12 -16.19 -19.36
N GLU A 431 24.06 -17.12 -19.52
CA GLU A 431 24.90 -17.22 -20.72
C GLU A 431 25.08 -18.65 -21.26
N GLY A 432 24.94 -18.82 -22.58
CA GLY A 432 25.51 -19.98 -23.27
C GLY A 432 24.67 -21.26 -23.28
N PHE A 433 23.34 -21.17 -23.17
CA PHE A 433 22.42 -22.32 -23.12
C PHE A 433 21.70 -22.56 -24.44
N ASN A 434 21.50 -23.82 -24.81
CA ASN A 434 20.64 -24.17 -25.94
C ASN A 434 19.39 -24.89 -25.43
N PHE A 435 18.21 -24.37 -25.72
CA PHE A 435 16.95 -25.07 -25.49
C PHE A 435 16.61 -25.79 -26.80
N VAL A 436 16.62 -27.13 -26.79
CA VAL A 436 16.45 -27.96 -27.99
C VAL A 436 15.50 -29.12 -27.76
N ASN A 437 14.69 -29.49 -28.76
CA ASN A 437 13.81 -30.67 -28.75
C ASN A 437 12.98 -30.77 -27.45
N GLY A 438 12.25 -29.71 -27.11
CA GLY A 438 11.49 -29.60 -25.86
C GLY A 438 10.07 -29.09 -26.05
N TYR A 439 9.36 -28.87 -24.94
CA TYR A 439 8.06 -28.22 -24.97
C TYR A 439 7.83 -27.41 -23.68
N ALA A 440 7.31 -26.19 -23.83
CA ALA A 440 7.14 -25.24 -22.72
C ALA A 440 6.06 -25.62 -21.68
N GLY A 441 5.21 -26.61 -21.98
CA GLY A 441 4.09 -27.01 -21.13
C GLY A 441 3.08 -25.87 -20.96
N LYS A 442 2.77 -25.46 -19.71
CA LYS A 442 1.89 -24.32 -19.39
C LYS A 442 2.65 -23.02 -19.07
N THR A 443 3.97 -23.03 -19.16
CA THR A 443 4.86 -21.94 -18.73
C THR A 443 5.71 -21.43 -19.90
N ALA A 444 6.33 -20.27 -19.76
CA ALA A 444 7.29 -19.80 -20.76
C ALA A 444 8.62 -20.56 -20.61
N VAL A 445 9.30 -20.83 -21.73
CA VAL A 445 10.66 -21.41 -21.75
C VAL A 445 11.66 -20.46 -21.08
N MET A 446 11.49 -19.16 -21.30
CA MET A 446 12.29 -18.10 -20.68
C MET A 446 11.37 -17.04 -20.08
N GLU A 447 11.55 -16.72 -18.80
CA GLU A 447 10.75 -15.73 -18.09
C GLU A 447 11.63 -14.80 -17.23
N PHE A 448 11.44 -13.49 -17.34
CA PHE A 448 12.06 -12.48 -16.48
C PHE A 448 11.24 -12.24 -15.19
N LYS A 449 10.82 -13.36 -14.60
CA LYS A 449 10.08 -13.42 -13.35
C LYS A 449 10.26 -14.82 -12.76
N ALA A 450 10.46 -14.89 -11.45
CA ALA A 450 10.50 -16.16 -10.71
C ALA A 450 9.53 -16.07 -9.52
N GLY A 451 8.40 -16.77 -9.61
CA GLY A 451 7.33 -16.68 -8.62
C GLY A 451 6.75 -15.26 -8.54
N LYS A 452 6.99 -14.56 -7.41
CA LYS A 452 6.57 -13.16 -7.20
C LYS A 452 7.67 -12.13 -7.50
N ASP A 453 8.90 -12.58 -7.72
CA ASP A 453 10.05 -11.70 -7.91
C ASP A 453 10.20 -11.30 -9.38
N LEU A 454 10.16 -9.99 -9.66
CA LEU A 454 10.43 -9.43 -10.98
C LEU A 454 11.94 -9.33 -11.23
N ALA A 455 12.35 -9.47 -12.49
CA ALA A 455 13.72 -9.19 -12.88
C ALA A 455 14.00 -7.69 -13.02
N ASN A 456 15.12 -7.23 -12.50
CA ASN A 456 15.64 -5.87 -12.67
C ASN A 456 17.10 -5.94 -13.14
N ASN A 457 17.49 -5.21 -14.19
CA ASN A 457 18.87 -5.25 -14.73
C ASN A 457 19.41 -6.67 -15.01
N CYS A 458 18.55 -7.60 -15.42
CA CYS A 458 18.94 -8.97 -15.77
C CYS A 458 19.10 -9.12 -17.28
N ARG A 459 19.95 -10.05 -17.74
CA ARG A 459 20.14 -10.33 -19.16
C ARG A 459 20.38 -11.80 -19.45
N ILE A 460 19.90 -12.24 -20.62
CA ILE A 460 20.19 -13.54 -21.21
C ILE A 460 21.00 -13.29 -22.49
N THR A 461 22.15 -13.94 -22.64
CA THR A 461 23.06 -13.74 -23.77
C THR A 461 23.57 -15.06 -24.30
N GLN A 462 23.82 -15.17 -25.61
CA GLN A 462 24.37 -16.38 -26.22
C GLN A 462 23.54 -17.65 -25.94
N CYS A 463 22.21 -17.50 -25.87
CA CYS A 463 21.30 -18.64 -25.75
C CYS A 463 20.54 -18.85 -27.05
N THR A 464 20.26 -20.10 -27.39
CA THR A 464 19.40 -20.46 -28.53
C THR A 464 18.15 -21.17 -28.05
N ILE A 465 17.07 -20.99 -28.80
CA ILE A 465 15.85 -21.79 -28.70
C ILE A 465 15.63 -22.37 -30.10
N ASP A 466 15.63 -23.69 -30.21
CA ASP A 466 15.50 -24.41 -31.47
C ASP A 466 14.61 -25.64 -31.23
N ASP A 467 13.47 -25.75 -31.93
CA ASP A 467 12.50 -26.83 -31.74
C ASP A 467 11.99 -26.97 -30.27
N PHE A 468 11.36 -25.91 -29.73
CA PHE A 468 10.90 -25.81 -28.33
C PHE A 468 9.54 -25.13 -28.13
#